data_AF-A0A356TUA5-F1
#
_entry.id   AF-A0A356TUA5-F1
#
_cell.length_a   1.000
_cell.length_b   1.000
_cell.length_c   1.000
_cell.angle_alpha   90.00
_cell.angle_beta   90.00
_cell.angle_gamma   90.00
#
_symmetry.space_group_name_H-M   'P 1'
#
loop_
_entity.id
_entity.type
_entity.pdbx_description
1 polymer ?
#
loop_
_entity_poly.entity_id
_entity_poly.type
_entity_poly.pdbx_seq_one_letter_code
_entity_poly.pdbx_strand_id
1 'polypeptide(L)'
;NGAGKTTSIKCVLSLIFPDEGKITLFGERSPGPEVMGKVGYLPENPYVYQYLRPLEFLDLCGRLVGLDAQARESRGREMIERVGLAHAVDRPIGKFSKGMMQRIGLAQALLR
;
A
#
# COMPACT_ATOMS: atom_id res chain seq x y z
N ASN A 1 -13.23 11.79 13.70
CA ASN A 1 -13.31 13.26 13.95
C ASN A 1 -14.09 14.03 12.89
N GLY A 2 -14.75 13.42 11.90
CA GLY A 2 -15.68 14.12 10.99
C GLY A 2 -15.11 15.20 10.05
N ALA A 3 -13.87 15.64 10.24
CA ALA A 3 -13.26 16.76 9.51
C ALA A 3 -12.93 16.50 8.02
N GLY A 4 -13.47 15.45 7.41
CA GLY A 4 -13.30 15.20 5.96
C GLY A 4 -11.95 14.66 5.50
N LYS A 5 -11.03 14.27 6.40
CA LYS A 5 -9.71 13.72 6.02
C LYS A 5 -9.80 12.50 5.09
N THR A 6 -10.59 11.51 5.49
CA THR A 6 -10.75 10.27 4.71
C THR A 6 -11.42 10.56 3.37
N THR A 7 -12.40 11.47 3.34
CA THR A 7 -13.04 11.92 2.10
C THR A 7 -12.02 12.57 1.18
N SER A 8 -11.21 13.50 1.70
CA SER A 8 -10.17 14.20 0.93
C SER A 8 -9.13 13.22 0.36
N ILE A 9 -8.67 12.25 1.16
CA ILE A 9 -7.76 11.20 0.70
C ILE A 9 -8.40 10.35 -0.40
N LYS A 10 -9.68 9.97 -0.25
CA LYS A 10 -10.39 9.21 -1.30
C LYS A 10 -10.53 10.01 -2.60
N CYS A 11 -10.75 11.33 -2.52
CA CYS A 11 -10.73 12.19 -3.70
C CYS A 11 -9.34 12.22 -4.36
N VAL A 12 -8.27 12.34 -3.57
CA VAL A 12 -6.88 12.30 -4.06
C VAL A 12 -6.59 10.97 -4.76
N LEU A 13 -7.09 9.86 -4.23
CA LEU A 13 -6.93 8.52 -4.82
C LEU A 13 -7.89 8.24 -6.00
N SER A 14 -8.71 9.22 -6.41
CA SER A 14 -9.75 9.06 -7.44
C SER A 14 -10.75 7.92 -7.15
N LEU A 15 -10.97 7.60 -5.87
CA LEU A 15 -11.97 6.62 -5.43
C LEU A 15 -13.38 7.24 -5.33
N ILE A 16 -13.44 8.55 -5.12
CA ILE A 16 -14.63 9.39 -5.22
C ILE A 16 -14.22 10.72 -5.87
N PHE A 17 -15.19 11.50 -6.35
CA PHE A 17 -14.93 12.80 -6.97
C PHE A 17 -15.42 13.94 -6.07
N PRO A 18 -14.70 15.07 -6.00
CA PRO A 18 -15.21 16.25 -5.32
C PRO A 18 -16.36 16.86 -6.12
N ASP A 19 -17.35 17.45 -5.44
CA ASP A 19 -18.45 18.15 -6.11
C ASP A 19 -17.95 19.39 -6.88
N GLU A 20 -16.97 20.09 -6.31
CA GLU A 20 -16.32 21.26 -6.91
C GLU A 20 -14.80 21.28 -6.66
N GLY A 21 -14.07 22.05 -7.46
CA GLY A 21 -12.61 22.18 -7.37
C GLY A 21 -11.85 21.17 -8.22
N LYS A 22 -10.51 21.16 -8.06
CA LYS A 22 -9.61 20.31 -8.86
C LYS A 22 -8.47 19.77 -8.00
N ILE A 23 -8.05 18.55 -8.28
CA ILE A 23 -6.90 17.89 -7.64
C ILE A 23 -5.81 17.77 -8.69
N THR A 24 -4.60 18.21 -8.37
CA THR A 24 -3.44 18.06 -9.25
C THR A 24 -2.43 17.13 -8.58
N LEU A 25 -2.08 16.04 -9.25
CA LEU A 25 -1.04 15.12 -8.81
C LEU A 25 0.06 15.05 -9.86
N PHE A 26 1.30 15.26 -9.45
CA PHE A 26 2.47 15.23 -10.34
C PHE A 26 2.33 16.14 -11.59
N GLY A 27 1.61 17.27 -11.45
CA GLY A 27 1.33 18.21 -12.54
C GLY A 27 0.05 17.92 -13.34
N GLU A 28 -0.64 16.80 -13.08
CA GLU A 28 -1.84 16.40 -13.82
C GLU A 28 -3.13 16.66 -13.02
N ARG A 29 -4.09 17.35 -13.64
CA ARG A 29 -5.37 17.78 -13.01
C ARG A 29 -6.45 16.69 -12.94
N SER A 30 -6.28 15.61 -13.70
CA SER A 30 -7.20 14.46 -13.73
C SER A 30 -6.34 13.21 -13.85
N PRO A 31 -5.60 12.88 -12.77
CA PRO A 31 -4.56 11.88 -12.81
C PRO A 31 -5.12 10.51 -13.19
N GLY A 32 -4.67 9.99 -14.33
CA GLY A 32 -5.08 8.69 -14.83
C GLY A 32 -4.39 7.52 -14.10
N PRO A 33 -4.62 6.28 -14.56
CA PRO A 33 -4.01 5.09 -13.98
C PRO A 33 -2.48 5.13 -13.90
N GLU A 34 -1.81 5.79 -14.85
CA GLU A 34 -0.34 5.94 -14.84
C GLU A 34 0.14 6.77 -13.64
N VAL A 35 -0.52 7.90 -13.38
CA VAL A 35 -0.20 8.78 -12.25
C VAL A 35 -0.59 8.13 -10.93
N MET A 36 -1.74 7.48 -10.87
CA MET A 36 -2.14 6.69 -9.69
C MET A 36 -1.16 5.55 -9.42
N GLY A 37 -0.63 4.98 -10.50
CA GLY A 37 0.47 4.04 -10.49
C GLY A 37 1.72 4.58 -9.80
N LYS A 38 1.87 5.90 -9.54
CA LYS A 38 2.96 6.57 -8.78
C LYS A 38 2.65 6.83 -7.30
N VAL A 39 1.40 6.61 -6.87
CA VAL A 39 0.96 6.83 -5.48
C VAL A 39 1.01 5.53 -4.66
N GLY A 40 1.51 5.61 -3.43
CA GLY A 40 1.36 4.55 -2.43
C GLY A 40 0.30 4.96 -1.39
N TYR A 41 -0.57 4.03 -0.99
CA TYR A 41 -1.63 4.30 -0.01
C TYR A 41 -1.65 3.28 1.11
N LEU A 42 -1.72 3.78 2.35
CA LEU A 42 -1.93 3.00 3.56
C LEU A 42 -3.18 3.50 4.29
N PRO A 43 -4.29 2.74 4.30
CA PRO A 43 -5.44 3.08 5.14
C PRO A 43 -5.10 2.88 6.62
N GLU A 44 -5.86 3.53 7.50
CA GLU A 44 -5.73 3.38 8.96
C GLU A 44 -5.85 1.92 9.41
N ASN A 45 -6.73 1.16 8.74
CA ASN A 45 -6.87 -0.28 8.89
C ASN A 45 -6.48 -0.97 7.58
N PRO A 46 -5.26 -1.54 7.49
CA PRO A 46 -4.82 -2.26 6.31
C PRO A 46 -5.69 -3.49 6.04
N TYR A 47 -6.12 -3.66 4.79
CA TYR A 47 -6.74 -4.90 4.33
C TYR A 47 -5.65 -5.87 3.92
N VAL A 48 -5.46 -6.91 4.73
CA VAL A 48 -4.44 -7.94 4.53
C VAL A 48 -5.07 -9.33 4.60
N TYR A 49 -4.60 -10.25 3.76
CA TYR A 49 -4.98 -11.65 3.86
C TYR A 49 -4.26 -12.27 5.05
N GLN A 50 -4.98 -12.44 6.16
CA GLN A 50 -4.40 -12.81 7.46
C GLN A 50 -3.69 -14.17 7.48
N TYR A 51 -4.06 -15.08 6.58
CA TYR A 51 -3.43 -16.40 6.47
C TYR A 51 -2.10 -16.36 5.71
N LEU A 52 -1.80 -15.29 4.97
CA LEU A 52 -0.53 -15.15 4.25
C LEU A 52 0.60 -14.75 5.20
N ARG A 53 1.81 -15.19 4.87
CA ARG A 53 3.06 -14.64 5.40
C ARG A 53 3.38 -13.30 4.72
N PRO A 54 4.18 -12.44 5.35
CA PRO A 54 4.55 -11.14 4.80
C PRO A 54 5.10 -11.16 3.37
N LEU A 55 6.00 -12.08 3.04
CA LEU A 55 6.56 -12.18 1.68
C LEU A 55 5.53 -12.67 0.66
N GLU A 56 4.60 -13.54 1.04
CA GLU A 56 3.51 -13.99 0.15
C GLU A 56 2.53 -12.85 -0.12
N PHE A 57 2.24 -12.04 0.90
CA PHE A 57 1.42 -10.84 0.73
C PHE A 57 2.09 -9.80 -0.17
N LEU A 58 3.38 -9.53 0.03
CA LEU A 58 4.12 -8.60 -0.84
C LEU A 58 4.28 -9.15 -2.26
N ASP A 59 4.46 -10.46 -2.44
CA ASP A 59 4.45 -11.09 -3.77
C ASP A 59 3.10 -10.86 -4.48
N LEU A 60 1.99 -11.08 -3.78
CA LEU A 60 0.64 -10.83 -4.30
C LEU A 60 0.48 -9.36 -4.70
N CYS A 61 0.85 -8.42 -3.83
CA CYS A 61 0.78 -6.99 -4.14
C CYS A 61 1.66 -6.63 -5.34
N GLY A 62 2.88 -7.19 -5.42
CA GLY A 62 3.80 -6.98 -6.53
C GLY A 62 3.22 -7.43 -7.87
N ARG A 63 2.48 -8.55 -7.90
CA ARG A 63 1.80 -9.02 -9.13
C ARG A 63 0.73 -8.02 -9.58
N LEU A 64 -0.03 -7.46 -8.63
CA LEU A 64 -1.10 -6.51 -8.91
C LEU A 64 -0.57 -5.19 -9.50
N VAL A 65 0.64 -4.79 -9.13
CA VAL A 65 1.28 -3.57 -9.66
C VAL A 65 2.25 -3.85 -10.82
N GLY A 66 2.29 -5.09 -11.34
CA GLY A 66 3.03 -5.44 -12.55
C GLY A 66 4.52 -5.68 -12.37
N LEU A 67 5.01 -5.96 -11.16
CA LEU A 67 6.41 -6.33 -10.94
C LEU A 67 6.72 -7.74 -11.46
N ASP A 68 7.84 -7.88 -12.15
CA ASP A 68 8.35 -9.19 -12.56
C ASP A 68 8.75 -10.04 -11.33
N ALA A 69 8.99 -11.34 -11.55
CA ALA A 69 9.29 -12.26 -10.45
C ALA A 69 10.56 -11.89 -9.66
N GLN A 70 11.59 -11.38 -10.33
CA GLN A 70 12.86 -11.04 -9.71
C GLN A 70 12.75 -9.76 -8.87
N ALA A 71 12.03 -8.76 -9.39
CA ALA A 71 11.71 -7.53 -8.68
C ALA A 71 10.84 -7.83 -7.46
N ARG A 72 9.82 -8.69 -7.58
CA ARG A 72 8.97 -9.08 -6.44
C ARG A 72 9.76 -9.70 -5.31
N GLU A 73 10.65 -10.65 -5.61
CA GLU A 73 11.47 -11.28 -4.60
C GLU A 73 12.42 -10.28 -3.92
N SER A 74 13.20 -9.57 -4.72
CA SER A 74 14.22 -8.65 -4.19
C SER A 74 13.61 -7.50 -3.40
N ARG A 75 12.59 -6.83 -3.95
CA ARG A 75 11.89 -5.71 -3.32
C ARG A 75 11.05 -6.15 -2.13
N GLY A 76 10.41 -7.32 -2.21
CA GLY A 76 9.68 -7.89 -1.08
C GLY A 76 10.58 -8.06 0.15
N ARG A 77 11.75 -8.69 -0.03
CA ARG A 77 12.73 -8.85 1.06
C ARG A 77 13.26 -7.52 1.56
N GLU A 78 13.63 -6.60 0.66
CA GLU A 78 14.08 -5.26 1.02
C GLU A 78 13.03 -4.52 1.88
N MET A 79 11.75 -4.57 1.49
CA MET A 79 10.69 -3.88 2.23
C MET A 79 10.51 -4.48 3.63
N ILE A 80 10.53 -5.81 3.76
CA ILE A 80 10.41 -6.48 5.07
C ILE A 80 11.53 -6.05 6.03
N GLU A 81 12.76 -5.95 5.53
CA GLU A 81 13.90 -5.44 6.31
C GLU A 81 13.70 -3.97 6.68
N ARG A 82 13.36 -3.12 5.71
CA ARG A 82 13.17 -1.67 5.92
C ARG A 82 12.07 -1.33 6.91
N VAL A 83 11.00 -2.13 6.97
CA VAL A 83 9.93 -1.94 7.95
C VAL A 83 10.15 -2.75 9.23
N GLY A 84 11.31 -3.39 9.41
CA GLY A 84 11.70 -4.08 10.64
C GLY A 84 10.87 -5.33 10.95
N LEU A 85 10.41 -6.05 9.92
CA LEU A 85 9.59 -7.26 10.05
C LEU A 85 10.33 -8.57 9.75
N ALA A 86 11.64 -8.54 9.50
CA ALA A 86 12.44 -9.74 9.20
C ALA A 86 12.28 -10.86 10.23
N HIS A 87 12.31 -10.51 11.52
CA HIS A 87 12.09 -11.43 12.65
C HIS A 87 10.70 -12.10 12.68
N ALA A 88 9.77 -11.65 11.83
CA ALA A 88 8.38 -12.11 11.77
C ALA A 88 8.02 -12.77 10.44
N VAL A 89 8.96 -12.94 9.52
CA VAL A 89 8.72 -13.29 8.11
C VAL A 89 8.01 -14.63 7.91
N ASP A 90 8.19 -15.58 8.83
CA ASP A 90 7.57 -16.91 8.76
C ASP A 90 6.21 -17.02 9.46
N ARG A 91 5.77 -15.95 10.12
CA ARG A 91 4.50 -15.93 10.85
C ARG A 91 3.39 -15.42 9.94
N PRO A 92 2.20 -16.05 9.94
CA PRO A 92 1.02 -15.50 9.27
C PRO A 92 0.70 -14.09 9.79
N ILE A 93 0.31 -13.19 8.89
CA ILE A 93 0.00 -11.78 9.19
C ILE A 93 -1.11 -11.67 10.24
N GLY A 94 -2.04 -12.62 10.32
CA GLY A 94 -3.09 -12.65 11.35
C GLY A 94 -2.56 -12.73 12.79
N LYS A 95 -1.29 -13.10 12.98
CA LYS A 95 -0.62 -13.12 14.30
C LYS A 95 0.14 -11.83 14.60
N PHE A 96 0.08 -10.84 13.72
CA PHE A 96 0.80 -9.57 13.87
C PHE A 96 0.11 -8.67 14.90
N SER A 97 0.90 -7.95 15.68
CA SER A 97 0.36 -6.85 16.48
C SER A 97 -0.17 -5.73 15.57
N LYS A 98 -0.98 -4.83 16.11
CA LYS A 98 -1.47 -3.65 15.37
C LYS A 98 -0.34 -2.86 14.69
N GLY A 99 0.78 -2.65 15.39
CA GLY A 99 1.94 -1.95 14.83
C GLY A 99 2.65 -2.76 13.73
N MET A 100 2.70 -4.08 13.85
CA MET A 100 3.21 -4.94 12.77
C MET A 100 2.29 -4.94 11.54
N MET A 101 0.96 -4.93 11.74
CA MET A 101 -0.02 -4.75 10.67
C MET A 101 0.17 -3.42 9.93
N GLN A 102 0.40 -2.32 10.65
CA GLN A 102 0.69 -1.03 10.04
C GLN A 102 1.99 -1.06 9.23
N ARG A 103 3.03 -1.74 9.74
CA ARG A 103 4.32 -1.87 9.05
C ARG A 103 4.26 -2.71 7.79
N ILE A 104 3.47 -3.80 7.77
CA ILE A 104 3.28 -4.57 6.53
C ILE A 104 2.45 -3.79 5.49
N GLY A 105 1.45 -3.02 5.93
CA GLY A 105 0.74 -2.09 5.05
C GLY A 105 1.65 -1.00 4.49
N LEU A 106 2.58 -0.48 5.29
CA LEU A 106 3.59 0.48 4.83
C LEU A 106 4.53 -0.15 3.79
N ALA A 107 5.01 -1.38 4.04
CA ALA A 107 5.81 -2.12 3.07
C ALA A 107 5.08 -2.29 1.73
N GLN A 108 3.79 -2.61 1.76
CA GLN A 108 2.95 -2.71 0.55
C GLN A 108 2.78 -1.37 -0.16
N ALA A 109 2.58 -0.26 0.57
CA ALA A 109 2.45 1.06 -0.02
C ALA A 109 3.75 1.57 -0.68
N LEU A 110 4.91 1.07 -0.23
CA LEU A 110 6.23 1.42 -0.74
C LEU A 110 6.76 0.43 -1.80
N LEU A 111 6.06 -0.68 -2.03
CA LEU A 111 6.45 -1.73 -2.97
C LEU A 111 6.31 -1.24 -4.42
N ARG A 112 7.46 -1.00 -5.06
CA ARG A 112 7.61 -0.50 -6.43
C ARG A 112 8.90 -1.00 -7.03
#